data_AF-A0A939FFL9-F1
#
_entry.id   AF-A0A939FFL9-F1
#
_cell.length_a   1.000
_cell.length_b   1.000
_cell.length_c   1.000
_cell.angle_alpha   90.00
_cell.angle_beta   90.00
_cell.angle_gamma   90.00
#
_symmetry.space_group_name_H-M   'P 1'
#
loop_
_entity.id
_entity.type
_entity.pdbx_description
1 polymer ?
#
loop_
_entity_poly.entity_id
_entity_poly.type
_entity_poly.pdbx_seq_one_letter_code
_entity_poly.pdbx_strand_id
1 'polypeptide(L)'
;ESVRSLAGHGMEVTLDHLGEDITDRSEALRNRDAYLALADSLAGEGLGPRAEMSVKLSAFGQALPGGDDLAYANVLPVVEAAAAAGTTVTLDMEDHTTVD
;
A
#
# COMPACT_ATOMS: atom_id res chain seq x y z
N GLU A 1 -16.05 -4.16 -5.59
CA GLU A 1 -16.98 -3.52 -6.57
C GLU A 1 -16.27 -2.68 -7.65
N SER A 2 -15.72 -1.50 -7.34
CA SER A 2 -15.15 -0.60 -8.38
C SER A 2 -14.05 -1.25 -9.23
N VAL A 3 -13.11 -1.96 -8.59
CA VAL A 3 -12.03 -2.69 -9.28
C VAL A 3 -12.59 -3.68 -10.30
N ARG A 4 -13.55 -4.51 -9.88
CA ARG A 4 -14.21 -5.51 -10.72
C ARG A 4 -14.90 -4.86 -11.92
N SER A 5 -15.61 -3.75 -11.69
CA SER A 5 -16.28 -3.02 -12.77
C SER A 5 -15.27 -2.50 -13.80
N LEU A 6 -14.22 -1.81 -13.35
CA LEU A 6 -13.19 -1.25 -14.24
C LEU A 6 -12.43 -2.35 -15.00
N ALA A 7 -12.07 -3.44 -14.32
CA ALA A 7 -11.43 -4.61 -14.94
C ALA A 7 -12.35 -5.28 -16.00
N GLY A 8 -13.66 -5.33 -15.75
CA GLY A 8 -14.65 -5.80 -16.73
C GLY A 8 -14.71 -4.95 -18.00
N HIS A 9 -14.28 -3.69 -17.93
CA HIS A 9 -14.13 -2.79 -19.08
C HIS A 9 -12.70 -2.81 -19.68
N GLY A 10 -11.83 -3.73 -19.23
CA GLY A 10 -10.46 -3.86 -19.72
C GLY A 10 -9.49 -2.80 -19.20
N MET A 11 -9.84 -2.09 -18.12
CA MET A 11 -8.94 -1.12 -17.47
C MET A 11 -8.14 -1.77 -16.34
N GLU A 12 -6.88 -1.36 -16.21
CA GLU A 12 -6.04 -1.63 -15.05
C GLU A 12 -6.30 -0.58 -13.96
N VAL A 13 -6.19 -0.95 -12.69
CA VAL A 13 -6.59 -0.11 -11.55
C VAL A 13 -5.42 0.11 -10.58
N THR A 14 -5.13 1.36 -10.25
CA THR A 14 -4.29 1.69 -9.09
C THR A 14 -5.19 2.03 -7.91
N LEU A 15 -4.92 1.42 -6.76
CA LEU A 15 -5.60 1.66 -5.50
C LEU A 15 -4.67 2.42 -4.55
N ASP A 16 -5.20 3.50 -3.98
CA ASP A 16 -4.52 4.29 -2.95
C ASP A 16 -5.41 4.28 -1.70
N HIS A 17 -4.88 3.79 -0.58
CA HIS A 17 -5.57 3.88 0.70
C HIS A 17 -5.20 5.20 1.34
N LEU A 18 -6.20 6.06 1.53
CA LEU A 18 -5.98 7.39 2.09
C LEU A 18 -5.65 7.31 3.59
N GLY A 19 -4.37 7.40 3.91
CA GLY A 19 -3.83 7.61 5.25
C GLY A 19 -2.85 8.78 5.22
N GLU A 20 -3.24 9.90 5.80
CA GLU A 20 -2.44 11.14 5.82
C GLU A 20 -2.00 11.46 7.25
N ASP A 21 -0.95 12.27 7.39
CA ASP A 21 -0.49 12.87 8.65
C ASP A 21 -0.24 11.87 9.79
N ILE A 22 0.51 10.80 9.52
CA ILE A 22 0.91 9.82 10.55
C ILE A 22 1.76 10.51 11.63
N THR A 23 1.21 10.62 12.83
CA THR A 23 1.86 11.25 14.00
C THR A 23 2.35 10.25 15.03
N ASP A 24 1.90 8.99 14.97
CA ASP A 24 2.35 7.93 15.85
C ASP A 24 2.48 6.55 15.19
N ARG A 25 3.17 5.63 15.89
CA ARG A 25 3.43 4.27 15.39
C ARG A 25 2.15 3.43 15.20
N SER A 26 1.12 3.69 15.99
CA SER A 26 -0.14 2.95 15.89
C SER A 26 -0.91 3.30 14.62
N GLU A 27 -0.80 4.55 14.16
CA GLU A 27 -1.36 5.00 12.88
C GLU A 27 -0.68 4.30 11.70
N ALA A 28 0.66 4.23 11.69
CA ALA A 28 1.41 3.48 10.69
C ALA A 28 1.02 1.99 10.63
N LEU A 29 0.81 1.36 11.80
CA LEU A 29 0.36 -0.03 11.89
C LEU A 29 -1.05 -0.20 11.32
N ARG A 30 -1.98 0.73 11.60
CA ARG A 30 -3.33 0.70 11.02
C ARG A 30 -3.29 0.85 9.50
N ASN A 31 -2.43 1.72 8.98
CA ASN A 31 -2.26 1.90 7.54
C ASN A 31 -1.74 0.60 6.88
N ARG A 32 -0.70 -0.01 7.46
CA ARG A 32 -0.21 -1.33 7.02
C ARG A 32 -1.35 -2.35 7.00
N ASP A 33 -2.11 -2.47 8.09
CA ASP A 33 -3.17 -3.47 8.22
C ASP A 33 -4.29 -3.25 7.17
N ALA A 34 -4.56 -2.00 6.79
CA ALA A 34 -5.49 -1.68 5.71
C ALA A 34 -4.99 -2.20 4.35
N TYR A 35 -3.70 -2.01 4.03
CA TYR A 35 -3.12 -2.57 2.80
C TYR A 35 -3.04 -4.09 2.81
N LEU A 36 -2.80 -4.72 3.96
CA LEU A 36 -2.85 -6.19 4.08
C LEU A 36 -4.27 -6.72 3.82
N ALA A 37 -5.29 -6.07 4.39
CA ALA A 37 -6.68 -6.42 4.12
C ALA A 37 -7.08 -6.19 2.65
N LEU A 38 -6.51 -5.16 2.02
CA LEU A 38 -6.70 -4.90 0.60
C LEU A 38 -6.09 -6.00 -0.27
N ALA A 39 -4.84 -6.40 0.01
CA ALA A 39 -4.16 -7.48 -0.70
C ALA A 39 -4.92 -8.81 -0.56
N ASP A 40 -5.41 -9.13 0.64
CA ASP A 40 -6.24 -10.33 0.89
C ASP A 40 -7.55 -10.29 0.10
N SER A 41 -8.23 -9.13 0.05
CA SER A 41 -9.45 -8.95 -0.73
C SER A 41 -9.20 -9.12 -2.23
N LEU A 42 -8.12 -8.55 -2.76
CA LEU A 42 -7.72 -8.71 -4.17
C LEU A 42 -7.41 -10.17 -4.50
N ALA A 43 -6.73 -10.89 -3.61
CA ALA A 43 -6.45 -12.31 -3.78
C ALA A 43 -7.74 -13.15 -3.76
N GLY A 44 -8.60 -12.94 -2.76
CA GLY A 44 -9.87 -13.67 -2.60
C GLY A 44 -10.84 -13.47 -3.76
N GLU A 45 -10.80 -12.31 -4.43
CA GLU A 45 -11.61 -12.03 -5.62
C GLU A 45 -10.90 -12.39 -6.94
N GLY A 46 -9.63 -12.82 -6.91
CA GLY A 46 -8.84 -13.09 -8.12
C GLY A 46 -8.54 -11.84 -8.96
N LEU A 47 -8.52 -10.67 -8.32
CA LEU A 47 -8.33 -9.35 -8.96
C LEU A 47 -6.88 -8.86 -8.94
N GLY A 48 -5.96 -9.57 -8.27
CA GLY A 48 -4.55 -9.20 -8.19
C GLY A 48 -3.89 -8.82 -9.52
N PRO A 49 -4.08 -9.59 -10.61
CA PRO A 49 -3.50 -9.24 -11.92
C PRO A 49 -4.09 -8.00 -12.60
N ARG A 50 -5.14 -7.38 -12.03
CA ARG A 50 -5.89 -6.24 -12.60
C ARG A 50 -5.82 -4.98 -11.76
N ALA A 51 -5.17 -5.07 -10.61
CA ALA A 51 -5.05 -3.96 -9.69
C ALA A 51 -3.61 -3.89 -9.19
N GLU A 52 -3.17 -2.71 -8.77
CA GLU A 52 -1.93 -2.49 -8.03
C GLU A 52 -2.15 -1.47 -6.91
N MET A 53 -1.22 -1.40 -5.96
CA MET A 53 -1.35 -0.57 -4.76
C MET A 53 -0.28 0.53 -4.75
N SER A 54 -0.70 1.79 -4.80
CA SER A 54 0.15 2.94 -4.49
C SER A 54 0.33 3.03 -2.98
N VAL A 55 1.56 3.22 -2.52
CA VAL A 55 1.88 3.43 -1.09
C VAL A 55 2.86 4.59 -0.95
N LYS A 56 2.70 5.37 0.12
CA LYS A 56 3.60 6.47 0.52
C LYS A 56 4.31 6.06 1.80
N LEU A 57 5.65 6.14 1.86
CA LEU A 57 6.40 5.66 3.04
C LEU A 57 6.16 6.53 4.28
N SER A 58 5.78 7.79 4.11
CA SER A 58 5.29 8.64 5.20
C SER A 58 4.10 8.00 5.93
N ALA A 59 3.16 7.38 5.19
CA ALA A 59 2.01 6.66 5.73
C ALA A 59 2.40 5.36 6.49
N PHE A 60 3.65 4.91 6.33
CA PHE A 60 4.23 3.76 7.04
C PHE A 60 5.13 4.19 8.21
N GLY A 61 5.21 5.50 8.50
CA GLY A 61 5.92 6.06 9.64
C GLY A 61 7.31 6.61 9.34
N GLN A 62 7.66 6.83 8.07
CA GLN A 62 8.99 7.34 7.67
C GLN A 62 9.35 8.67 8.36
N ALA A 63 8.37 9.54 8.60
CA ALA A 63 8.60 10.84 9.27
C ALA A 63 8.78 10.75 10.79
N LEU A 64 8.58 9.58 11.41
CA LEU A 64 8.69 9.41 12.86
C LEU A 64 10.16 9.24 13.31
N PRO A 65 10.49 9.39 14.61
CA PRO A 65 11.82 9.10 15.10
C PRO A 65 12.24 7.65 14.85
N GLY A 66 13.33 7.47 14.09
CA GLY A 66 13.77 6.15 13.58
C GLY A 66 12.85 5.62 12.47
N GLY A 67 12.30 6.52 11.66
CA GLY A 67 11.21 6.25 10.74
C GLY A 67 11.56 5.36 9.56
N ASP A 68 12.80 5.37 9.06
CA ASP A 68 13.20 4.52 7.93
C ASP A 68 13.06 3.03 8.25
N ASP A 69 13.60 2.59 9.39
CA ASP A 69 13.48 1.20 9.86
C ASP A 69 12.02 0.84 10.14
N LEU A 70 11.24 1.79 10.67
CA LEU A 70 9.82 1.58 10.95
C LEU A 70 9.00 1.43 9.67
N ALA A 71 9.23 2.31 8.69
CA ALA A 71 8.56 2.29 7.40
C ALA A 71 8.91 1.01 6.64
N TYR A 72 10.19 0.63 6.62
CA TYR A 72 10.65 -0.63 6.04
C TYR A 72 9.96 -1.84 6.68
N ALA A 73 9.97 -1.93 8.02
CA ALA A 73 9.35 -3.04 8.74
C ALA A 73 7.82 -3.13 8.53
N ASN A 74 7.16 -1.99 8.30
CA ASN A 74 5.72 -1.97 8.05
C ASN A 74 5.37 -2.24 6.58
N VAL A 75 6.15 -1.73 5.62
CA VAL A 75 5.84 -1.87 4.18
C VAL A 75 6.25 -3.24 3.63
N LEU A 76 7.29 -3.88 4.18
CA LEU A 76 7.77 -5.18 3.72
C LEU A 76 6.66 -6.26 3.71
N PRO A 77 5.87 -6.46 4.79
CA PRO A 77 4.75 -7.39 4.77
C PRO A 77 3.68 -7.07 3.71
N VAL A 78 3.48 -5.79 3.38
CA VAL A 78 2.52 -5.37 2.33
C VAL A 78 3.04 -5.78 0.96
N VAL A 79 4.33 -5.56 0.69
CA VAL A 79 4.96 -5.97 -0.58
C VAL A 79 4.93 -7.50 -0.73
N GLU A 80 5.20 -8.24 0.34
CA GLU A 80 5.10 -9.71 0.34
C GLU A 80 3.67 -10.19 0.09
N ALA A 81 2.67 -9.57 0.73
CA ALA A 81 1.26 -9.89 0.51
C ALA A 81 0.81 -9.55 -0.92
N ALA A 82 1.25 -8.42 -1.47
CA ALA A 82 1.00 -8.03 -2.86
C ALA A 82 1.55 -9.08 -3.84
N ALA A 83 2.80 -9.51 -3.64
CA ALA A 83 3.42 -10.54 -4.46
C ALA A 83 2.65 -11.88 -4.37
N ALA A 84 2.22 -12.27 -3.18
CA ALA A 84 1.42 -13.48 -2.98
C ALA A 84 0.03 -13.38 -3.64
N ALA A 85 -0.57 -12.19 -3.68
CA ALA A 85 -1.84 -11.91 -4.35
C ALA A 85 -1.71 -11.77 -5.88
N GLY A 86 -0.49 -11.80 -6.43
CA GLY A 86 -0.23 -11.64 -7.87
C GLY A 86 -0.40 -10.20 -8.36
N THR A 87 -0.17 -9.22 -7.47
CA THR A 87 -0.21 -7.78 -7.75
C THR A 87 1.14 -7.12 -7.41
N THR A 88 1.25 -5.82 -7.65
CA THR A 88 2.44 -5.00 -7.40
C THR A 88 2.15 -3.87 -6.42
N VAL A 89 3.23 -3.33 -5.86
CA VAL A 89 3.22 -2.11 -5.06
C VAL A 89 4.05 -1.05 -5.78
N THR A 90 3.49 0.14 -5.93
CA THR A 90 4.22 1.34 -6.36
C THR A 90 4.55 2.18 -5.13
N LEU A 91 5.84 2.42 -4.89
CA LEU A 91 6.28 3.40 -3.88
C LEU A 91 6.17 4.79 -4.50
N ASP A 92 5.17 5.55 -4.07
CA ASP A 92 4.96 6.93 -4.50
C ASP A 92 6.11 7.80 -3.98
N MET A 93 6.73 8.55 -4.89
CA MET A 93 7.70 9.57 -4.48
C MET A 93 6.97 10.75 -3.84
N GLU A 94 7.44 11.19 -2.68
CA GLU A 94 6.84 12.28 -1.93
C GLU A 94 7.67 13.56 -2.10
N ASP A 95 7.86 14.36 -1.05
CA ASP A 95 8.66 15.57 -1.16
C ASP A 95 10.17 15.26 -1.24
N HIS A 96 10.94 16.22 -1.74
CA HIS A 96 12.38 16.09 -1.97
C HIS A 96 13.22 15.62 -0.76
N THR A 97 12.73 15.76 0.47
CA THR A 97 13.43 15.30 1.68
C THR A 97 13.33 13.79 1.91
N THR A 98 12.53 13.09 1.10
CA THR A 98 12.22 11.65 1.22
C THR A 98 12.72 10.80 0.04
N VAL A 99 13.54 11.39 -0.83
CA VAL A 99 14.02 10.76 -2.07
C VAL A 99 15.13 9.73 -1.85
N ASP A 100 16.07 10.04 -0.94
CA ASP A 100 17.25 9.23 -0.65
C ASP A 100 16.93 8.11 0.36
#